data_AF-A0A8C5MMG6-F1
#
_entry.id   AF-A0A8C5MMG6-F1
#
_cell.length_a   1.000
_cell.length_b   1.000
_cell.length_c   1.000
_cell.angle_alpha   90.00
_cell.angle_beta   90.00
_cell.angle_gamma   90.00
#
_symmetry.space_group_name_H-M   'P 1'
#
loop_
_entity.id
_entity.type
_entity.pdbx_description
1 polymer ?
#
loop_
_entity_poly.entity_id
_entity_poly.type
_entity_poly.pdbx_seq_one_letter_code
_entity_poly.pdbx_strand_id
1 'polypeptide(L)'
;MSICMTCICLILFFYTVIHSFISMCSDALEVKTNVPETRSLLGRDILLDCHFLILGAFILEDVAVKWEVSRGSVHRSVYMFDGITENHHRDRTSLDLLQVEQGNASLHLTDVTLEDEGTYTCTVLIAPDVDTTVTGCVYAESVTCSPKPPKNQILPSLPVVRTAARSAASGRREQSETRGRKPPVSIRDHSTDQQDLTRGKILPVM
;
A
#
# COMPACT_ATOMS: atom_id res chain seq x y z
N MET A 1 -11.48 -47.29 48.12
CA MET A 1 -10.98 -46.79 46.82
C MET A 1 -9.78 -45.89 47.12
N SER A 2 -8.56 -46.42 47.07
CA SER A 2 -7.35 -45.62 47.30
C SER A 2 -6.59 -45.54 45.99
N ILE A 3 -6.46 -44.34 45.45
CA ILE A 3 -5.73 -44.09 44.21
C ILE A 3 -4.24 -44.22 44.54
N CYS A 4 -3.53 -45.09 43.83
CA CYS A 4 -2.10 -45.36 44.07
C CYS A 4 -1.28 -44.07 43.93
N MET A 5 -0.29 -43.84 44.81
CA MET A 5 0.62 -42.68 44.72
C MET A 5 1.25 -42.54 43.33
N THR A 6 1.50 -43.65 42.64
CA THR A 6 2.05 -43.64 41.28
C THR A 6 1.08 -43.01 40.27
N CYS A 7 -0.22 -43.24 40.39
CA CYS A 7 -1.23 -42.65 39.54
C CYS A 7 -1.31 -41.12 39.74
N ILE A 8 -1.19 -40.66 40.99
CA ILE A 8 -1.20 -39.22 41.31
C ILE A 8 0.03 -38.53 40.70
N CYS A 9 1.22 -39.11 40.83
CA CYS A 9 2.44 -38.56 40.25
C CYS A 9 2.38 -38.46 38.71
N LEU A 10 1.79 -39.46 38.04
CA LEU A 10 1.62 -39.42 36.59
C LEU A 10 0.64 -38.33 36.16
N ILE A 11 -0.48 -38.18 36.86
CA ILE A 11 -1.46 -37.11 36.56
C ILE A 11 -0.83 -35.74 36.74
N LEU A 12 -0.08 -35.52 37.82
CA LEU A 12 0.62 -34.25 38.06
C LEU A 12 1.69 -33.99 36.99
N PHE A 13 2.42 -35.01 36.56
CA PHE A 13 3.39 -34.90 35.47
C PHE A 13 2.73 -34.56 34.12
N PHE A 14 1.64 -35.24 33.76
CA PHE A 14 0.90 -34.87 32.55
C PHE A 14 0.31 -33.47 32.64
N TYR A 15 -0.17 -33.06 33.82
CA TYR A 15 -0.71 -31.71 34.04
C TYR A 15 0.37 -30.63 33.90
N THR A 16 1.57 -30.83 34.47
CA THR A 16 2.68 -29.87 34.31
C THR A 16 3.21 -29.85 32.89
N VAL A 17 3.29 -31.00 32.21
CA VAL A 17 3.64 -31.08 30.78
C VAL A 17 2.61 -30.31 29.95
N ILE A 18 1.31 -30.58 30.11
CA ILE A 18 0.24 -29.86 29.41
C ILE A 18 0.29 -28.36 29.70
N HIS A 19 0.46 -27.96 30.97
CA HIS A 19 0.55 -26.55 31.34
C HIS A 19 1.80 -25.87 30.75
N SER A 20 2.92 -26.58 30.63
CA SER A 20 4.13 -26.08 29.95
C SER A 20 3.95 -25.97 28.43
N PHE A 21 3.20 -26.89 27.80
CA PHE A 21 2.82 -26.81 26.39
C PHE A 21 1.83 -25.67 26.12
N ILE A 22 0.88 -25.42 27.03
CA ILE A 22 -0.06 -24.28 26.96
C ILE A 22 0.65 -22.94 27.24
N SER A 23 1.61 -22.92 28.16
CA SER A 23 2.44 -21.74 28.47
C SER A 23 3.39 -21.36 27.32
N MET A 24 3.56 -22.23 26.33
CA MET A 24 4.28 -21.95 25.10
C MET A 24 3.33 -21.54 23.96
N CYS A 25 2.19 -20.92 24.30
CA CYS A 25 1.52 -20.01 23.37
C CYS A 25 2.44 -18.80 23.18
N SER A 26 3.32 -18.90 22.19
CA SER A 26 4.05 -17.76 21.65
C SER A 26 3.04 -16.76 21.11
N ASP A 27 3.31 -15.47 21.22
CA ASP A 27 2.55 -14.40 20.59
C ASP A 27 2.44 -14.70 19.08
N ALA A 28 1.34 -15.33 18.68
CA ALA A 28 1.10 -15.70 17.30
C ALA A 28 0.14 -14.66 16.72
N LEU A 29 0.67 -13.83 15.82
CA LEU A 29 -0.15 -13.04 14.92
C LEU A 29 -0.70 -13.99 13.84
N GLU A 30 -1.97 -13.84 13.50
CA GLU A 30 -2.59 -14.57 12.41
C GLU A 30 -3.35 -13.58 11.56
N VAL A 31 -3.08 -13.54 10.26
CA VAL A 31 -3.82 -12.69 9.29
C VAL A 31 -4.68 -13.60 8.43
N LYS A 32 -5.94 -13.21 8.24
CA LYS A 32 -6.97 -13.98 7.52
C LYS A 32 -7.77 -13.07 6.61
N THR A 33 -8.25 -13.65 5.51
CA THR A 33 -9.30 -13.07 4.70
C THR A 33 -10.48 -14.04 4.61
N ASN A 34 -11.68 -13.53 4.86
CA ASN A 34 -12.91 -14.29 4.69
C ASN A 34 -13.39 -14.27 3.23
N VAL A 35 -12.85 -13.35 2.42
CA VAL A 35 -13.29 -13.09 1.04
C VAL A 35 -12.07 -13.01 0.11
N PRO A 36 -11.50 -14.16 -0.28
CA PRO A 36 -10.26 -14.20 -1.09
C PRO A 36 -10.45 -13.67 -2.52
N GLU A 37 -11.68 -13.65 -3.03
CA GLU A 37 -12.04 -13.06 -4.32
C GLU A 37 -13.20 -12.08 -4.17
N THR A 38 -12.97 -10.83 -4.55
CA THR A 38 -13.99 -9.78 -4.51
C THR A 38 -14.23 -9.21 -5.91
N ARG A 39 -15.51 -9.01 -6.24
CA ARG A 39 -15.96 -8.48 -7.53
C ARG A 39 -16.78 -7.21 -7.30
N SER A 40 -16.28 -6.07 -7.76
CA SER A 40 -17.04 -4.81 -7.76
C SER A 40 -17.47 -4.41 -9.16
N LEU A 41 -18.35 -3.42 -9.28
CA LEU A 41 -18.64 -2.74 -10.54
C LEU A 41 -17.70 -1.54 -10.67
N LEU A 42 -17.37 -1.15 -11.91
CA LEU A 42 -16.64 0.11 -12.13
C LEU A 42 -17.39 1.31 -11.53
N GLY A 43 -16.65 2.22 -10.92
CA GLY A 43 -17.14 3.42 -10.24
C GLY A 43 -17.82 3.17 -8.90
N ARG A 44 -17.76 1.95 -8.36
CA ARG A 44 -18.25 1.61 -7.02
C ARG A 44 -17.12 1.45 -6.05
N ASP A 45 -17.44 1.60 -4.78
CA ASP A 45 -16.50 1.33 -3.69
C ASP A 45 -16.48 -0.17 -3.39
N ILE A 46 -15.33 -0.64 -2.91
CA ILE A 46 -15.11 -2.02 -2.51
C ILE A 46 -14.33 -2.05 -1.21
N LEU A 47 -14.60 -3.08 -0.40
CA LEU A 47 -13.84 -3.39 0.80
C LEU A 47 -13.02 -4.65 0.54
N LEU A 48 -11.70 -4.56 0.71
CA LEU A 48 -10.81 -5.72 0.63
C LEU A 48 -10.59 -6.28 2.04
N ASP A 49 -11.13 -7.46 2.29
CA ASP A 49 -11.20 -8.09 3.61
C ASP A 49 -9.81 -8.49 4.13
N CYS A 50 -9.42 -7.95 5.28
CA CYS A 50 -8.22 -8.36 6.02
C CYS A 50 -8.50 -8.27 7.52
N HIS A 51 -8.46 -9.40 8.20
CA HIS A 51 -8.63 -9.52 9.63
C HIS A 51 -7.37 -10.11 10.23
N PHE A 52 -7.02 -9.68 11.43
CA PHE A 52 -5.88 -10.24 12.16
C PHE A 52 -6.23 -10.50 13.61
N LEU A 53 -5.65 -11.56 14.14
CA LEU A 53 -5.77 -11.99 15.52
C LEU A 53 -4.36 -12.00 16.11
N ILE A 54 -4.21 -11.46 17.31
CA ILE A 54 -2.98 -11.58 18.07
C ILE A 54 -3.31 -12.10 19.46
N LEU A 55 -2.53 -13.09 19.89
CA LEU A 55 -2.57 -13.61 21.25
C LEU A 55 -1.78 -12.68 22.15
N GLY A 56 -2.42 -11.64 22.68
CA GLY A 56 -1.77 -10.62 23.52
C GLY A 56 -2.55 -9.32 23.53
N ALA A 57 -2.17 -8.38 24.40
CA ALA A 57 -2.67 -7.01 24.34
C ALA A 57 -1.73 -6.18 23.47
N PHE A 58 -2.30 -5.32 22.63
CA PHE A 58 -1.59 -4.36 21.79
C PHE A 58 -2.36 -3.04 21.77
N ILE A 59 -1.68 -1.95 21.45
CA ILE A 59 -2.32 -0.67 21.10
C ILE A 59 -2.10 -0.37 19.61
N LEU A 60 -2.83 0.60 19.06
CA LEU A 60 -2.76 0.92 17.63
C LEU A 60 -1.35 1.28 17.18
N GLU A 61 -0.61 1.98 18.03
CA GLU A 61 0.75 2.47 17.79
C GLU A 61 1.77 1.34 17.59
N ASP A 62 1.45 0.13 18.06
CA ASP A 62 2.30 -1.06 17.89
C ASP A 62 2.04 -1.77 16.55
N VAL A 63 0.98 -1.38 15.83
CA VAL A 63 0.51 -2.06 14.62
C VAL A 63 0.89 -1.28 13.37
N ALA A 64 1.65 -1.94 12.50
CA ALA A 64 1.90 -1.48 11.15
C ALA A 64 1.11 -2.33 10.14
N VAL A 65 0.42 -1.66 9.22
CA VAL A 65 -0.36 -2.29 8.14
C VAL A 65 0.14 -1.79 6.80
N LYS A 66 0.43 -2.71 5.88
CA LYS A 66 0.83 -2.39 4.50
C LYS A 66 -0.03 -3.15 3.52
N TRP A 67 -0.57 -2.42 2.55
CA TRP A 67 -1.27 -2.99 1.40
C TRP A 67 -0.45 -2.82 0.14
N GLU A 68 -0.27 -3.92 -0.59
CA GLU A 68 0.36 -3.95 -1.90
C GLU A 68 -0.58 -4.55 -2.93
N VAL A 69 -0.48 -4.13 -4.18
CA VAL A 69 -1.19 -4.75 -5.31
C VAL A 69 -0.18 -5.38 -6.27
N SER A 70 -0.49 -6.59 -6.71
CA SER A 70 0.27 -7.32 -7.72
C SER A 70 -0.58 -7.55 -8.97
N ARG A 71 0.01 -7.27 -10.13
CA ARG A 71 -0.57 -7.53 -11.45
C ARG A 71 0.49 -8.13 -12.36
N GLY A 72 0.43 -9.45 -12.56
CA GLY A 72 1.52 -10.18 -13.20
C GLY A 72 2.79 -10.05 -12.36
N SER A 73 3.86 -9.49 -12.94
CA SER A 73 5.15 -9.27 -12.27
C SER A 73 5.29 -7.89 -11.61
N VAL A 74 4.27 -7.03 -11.71
CA VAL A 74 4.35 -5.66 -11.18
C VAL A 74 3.74 -5.62 -9.78
N HIS A 75 4.53 -5.20 -8.80
CA HIS A 75 4.12 -4.97 -7.41
C HIS A 75 4.16 -3.47 -7.11
N ARG A 76 3.13 -2.95 -6.43
CA ARG A 76 3.07 -1.55 -5.98
C ARG A 76 2.49 -1.46 -4.58
N SER A 77 3.05 -0.58 -3.75
CA SER A 77 2.40 -0.20 -2.49
C SER A 77 1.19 0.68 -2.79
N VAL A 78 0.11 0.44 -2.06
CA VAL A 78 -1.19 1.10 -2.21
C VAL A 78 -1.50 1.95 -0.99
N TYR A 79 -1.21 1.42 0.20
CA TYR A 79 -1.45 2.08 1.47
C TYR A 79 -0.46 1.56 2.51
N MET A 80 -0.03 2.42 3.42
CA MET A 80 0.81 2.05 4.55
C MET A 80 0.40 2.86 5.80
N PHE A 81 0.32 2.19 6.92
CA PHE A 81 0.14 2.76 8.25
C PHE A 81 1.22 2.17 9.16
N ASP A 82 1.94 3.00 9.92
CA ASP A 82 3.07 2.57 10.76
C ASP A 82 2.80 2.67 12.27
N GLY A 83 1.52 2.76 12.65
CA GLY A 83 1.09 3.00 14.03
C GLY A 83 0.83 4.47 14.34
N ILE A 84 1.40 5.39 13.56
CA ILE A 84 1.30 6.84 13.82
C ILE A 84 0.86 7.61 12.57
N THR A 85 1.39 7.24 11.41
CA THR A 85 1.23 7.98 10.16
C THR A 85 0.61 7.12 9.07
N GLU A 86 -0.27 7.75 8.29
CA GLU A 86 -0.85 7.14 7.09
C GLU A 86 -0.12 7.65 5.84
N ASN A 87 0.24 6.72 4.96
CA ASN A 87 0.79 7.02 3.64
C ASN A 87 -0.09 6.40 2.56
N HIS A 88 -0.84 7.27 1.89
CA HIS A 88 -1.71 6.90 0.78
C HIS A 88 -0.91 6.98 -0.52
N HIS A 89 -0.29 5.86 -0.92
CA HIS A 89 0.31 5.77 -2.25
C HIS A 89 -0.73 5.81 -3.38
N ARG A 90 -2.01 5.65 -3.03
CA ARG A 90 -3.17 5.81 -3.89
C ARG A 90 -4.25 6.62 -3.19
N ASP A 91 -4.63 7.77 -3.75
CA ASP A 91 -5.56 8.73 -3.11
C ASP A 91 -6.99 8.22 -2.85
N ARG A 92 -7.32 7.01 -3.34
CA ARG A 92 -8.65 6.38 -3.22
C ARG A 92 -8.71 5.29 -2.15
N THR A 93 -7.66 5.13 -1.34
CA THR A 93 -7.57 4.07 -0.32
C THR A 93 -7.48 4.60 1.10
N SER A 94 -8.15 3.90 2.02
CA SER A 94 -8.19 4.23 3.45
C SER A 94 -8.42 2.98 4.30
N LEU A 95 -8.00 3.05 5.57
CA LEU A 95 -8.38 2.11 6.63
C LEU A 95 -9.26 2.83 7.65
N ASP A 96 -10.11 2.08 8.35
CA ASP A 96 -10.74 2.56 9.57
C ASP A 96 -9.82 2.21 10.75
N LEU A 97 -9.05 3.20 11.23
CA LEU A 97 -8.05 2.97 12.29
C LEU A 97 -8.68 2.45 13.59
N LEU A 98 -9.94 2.80 13.89
CA LEU A 98 -10.65 2.26 15.05
C LEU A 98 -10.97 0.77 14.87
N GLN A 99 -11.17 0.32 13.64
CA GLN A 99 -11.32 -1.10 13.31
C GLN A 99 -9.97 -1.83 13.33
N VAL A 100 -8.86 -1.15 13.00
CA VAL A 100 -7.51 -1.73 13.10
C VAL A 100 -7.19 -2.10 14.55
N GLU A 101 -7.53 -1.24 15.52
CA GLU A 101 -7.43 -1.56 16.97
C GLU A 101 -8.21 -2.82 17.36
N GLN A 102 -9.23 -3.18 16.60
CA GLN A 102 -10.10 -4.34 16.83
C GLN A 102 -9.69 -5.56 16.01
N GLY A 103 -8.56 -5.52 15.31
CA GLY A 103 -8.08 -6.63 14.47
C GLY A 103 -8.64 -6.63 13.05
N ASN A 104 -9.11 -5.49 12.53
CA ASN A 104 -9.64 -5.38 11.17
C ASN A 104 -8.87 -4.32 10.37
N ALA A 105 -8.04 -4.81 9.45
CA ALA A 105 -7.17 -4.03 8.57
C ALA A 105 -7.71 -3.96 7.13
N SER A 106 -9.03 -4.09 6.96
CA SER A 106 -9.67 -4.13 5.64
C SER A 106 -9.54 -2.80 4.89
N LEU A 107 -9.11 -2.86 3.63
CA LEU A 107 -8.86 -1.68 2.81
C LEU A 107 -10.12 -1.21 2.11
N HIS A 108 -10.55 0.02 2.39
CA HIS A 108 -11.56 0.71 1.61
C HIS A 108 -10.91 1.27 0.35
N LEU A 109 -11.40 0.84 -0.82
CA LEU A 109 -10.99 1.36 -2.13
C LEU A 109 -12.22 1.96 -2.82
N THR A 110 -12.20 3.28 -3.02
CA THR A 110 -13.31 4.03 -3.62
C THR A 110 -13.18 4.16 -5.13
N ASP A 111 -14.30 4.36 -5.84
CA ASP A 111 -14.35 4.61 -7.29
C ASP A 111 -13.53 3.61 -8.12
N VAL A 112 -13.85 2.32 -8.03
CA VAL A 112 -13.05 1.24 -8.64
C VAL A 112 -12.97 1.37 -10.17
N THR A 113 -11.76 1.24 -10.71
CA THR A 113 -11.38 1.34 -12.13
C THR A 113 -10.82 0.01 -12.65
N LEU A 114 -10.62 -0.12 -13.97
CA LEU A 114 -9.95 -1.31 -14.52
C LEU A 114 -8.49 -1.45 -14.03
N GLU A 115 -7.85 -0.32 -13.70
CA GLU A 115 -6.50 -0.28 -13.13
C GLU A 115 -6.45 -0.73 -11.66
N ASP A 116 -7.60 -1.06 -11.06
CA ASP A 116 -7.69 -1.62 -9.71
C ASP A 116 -7.69 -3.15 -9.65
N GLU A 117 -7.91 -3.87 -10.75
CA GLU A 117 -7.79 -5.33 -10.73
C GLU A 117 -6.39 -5.80 -10.27
N GLY A 118 -6.33 -7.01 -9.71
CA GLY A 118 -5.08 -7.59 -9.25
C GLY A 118 -5.23 -8.26 -7.90
N THR A 119 -4.13 -8.81 -7.43
CA THR A 119 -4.07 -9.47 -6.12
C THR A 119 -3.46 -8.52 -5.13
N TYR A 120 -4.27 -8.09 -4.17
CA TYR A 120 -3.88 -7.23 -3.07
C TYR A 120 -3.36 -8.09 -1.93
N THR A 121 -2.26 -7.70 -1.32
CA THR A 121 -1.66 -8.37 -0.17
C THR A 121 -1.69 -7.43 1.01
N CYS A 122 -2.37 -7.85 2.07
CA CYS A 122 -2.39 -7.21 3.38
C CYS A 122 -1.21 -7.77 4.18
N THR A 123 -0.30 -6.93 4.66
CA THR A 123 0.77 -7.31 5.57
C THR A 123 0.55 -6.58 6.89
N VAL A 124 0.49 -7.34 7.99
CA VAL A 124 0.40 -6.80 9.34
C VAL A 124 1.68 -7.14 10.08
N LEU A 125 2.29 -6.13 10.69
CA LEU A 125 3.43 -6.24 11.59
C LEU A 125 3.01 -5.69 12.94
N ILE A 126 3.31 -6.43 14.00
CA ILE A 126 3.14 -5.94 15.38
C ILE A 126 4.50 -5.93 16.06
N ALA A 127 4.89 -4.77 16.58
CA ALA A 127 6.10 -4.61 17.36
C ALA A 127 5.78 -4.79 18.86
N PRO A 128 6.34 -5.78 19.56
CA PRO A 128 6.21 -5.86 21.01
C PRO A 128 6.90 -4.66 21.69
N ASP A 129 6.37 -4.26 22.85
CA ASP A 129 6.90 -3.19 23.70
C ASP A 129 8.40 -3.40 24.05
N VAL A 130 9.10 -2.27 24.22
CA VAL A 130 10.54 -2.04 23.99
C VAL A 130 11.48 -2.67 25.05
N ASP A 131 11.03 -3.63 25.85
CA ASP A 131 11.89 -4.32 26.84
C ASP A 131 12.31 -5.74 26.44
N THR A 132 11.94 -6.17 25.22
CA THR A 132 12.30 -7.48 24.66
C THR A 132 12.94 -7.28 23.30
N THR A 133 14.03 -8.01 22.99
CA THR A 133 14.68 -8.02 21.67
C THR A 133 13.63 -8.21 20.56
N VAL A 134 13.27 -7.10 19.90
CA VAL A 134 12.09 -7.00 19.03
C VAL A 134 12.27 -7.90 17.81
N THR A 135 11.65 -9.08 17.86
CA THR A 135 11.25 -9.83 16.66
C THR A 135 9.75 -9.59 16.54
N GLY A 136 9.36 -8.60 15.72
CA GLY A 136 7.95 -8.38 15.44
C GLY A 136 7.37 -9.54 14.63
N CYS A 137 6.10 -9.86 14.85
CA CYS A 137 5.39 -10.88 14.07
C CYS A 137 4.94 -10.27 12.75
N VAL A 138 5.38 -10.84 11.61
CA VAL A 138 4.98 -10.40 10.25
C VAL A 138 4.10 -11.47 9.63
N TYR A 139 2.88 -11.11 9.22
CA TYR A 139 1.98 -12.01 8.51
C TYR A 139 1.35 -11.29 7.33
N ALA A 140 1.09 -12.03 6.26
CA ALA A 140 0.49 -11.47 5.05
C ALA A 140 -0.54 -12.41 4.43
N GLU A 141 -1.63 -11.84 3.90
CA GLU A 141 -2.72 -12.56 3.24
C GLU A 141 -3.18 -11.84 1.98
N SER A 142 -3.69 -12.57 0.99
CA SER A 142 -4.02 -12.03 -0.33
C SER A 142 -5.52 -12.03 -0.67
N VAL A 143 -6.00 -10.92 -1.24
CA VAL A 143 -7.36 -10.73 -1.76
C VAL A 143 -7.30 -10.34 -3.22
N THR A 144 -8.03 -11.04 -4.09
CA THR A 144 -8.11 -10.73 -5.51
C THR A 144 -9.28 -9.79 -5.79
N CYS A 145 -9.02 -8.69 -6.50
CA CYS A 145 -10.03 -7.75 -6.98
C CYS A 145 -10.21 -7.90 -8.50
N SER A 146 -11.45 -8.11 -8.95
CA SER A 146 -11.81 -8.15 -10.37
C SER A 146 -13.04 -7.26 -10.65
N PRO A 147 -12.84 -6.05 -11.19
CA PRO A 147 -13.92 -5.15 -11.58
C PRO A 147 -14.74 -5.73 -12.73
N LYS A 148 -16.05 -5.70 -12.59
CA LYS A 148 -17.02 -6.03 -13.65
C LYS A 148 -17.35 -4.79 -14.47
N PRO A 149 -17.35 -4.88 -15.80
CA PRO A 149 -17.87 -3.83 -16.66
C PRO A 149 -19.35 -3.56 -16.35
N PRO A 150 -19.81 -2.30 -16.43
CA PRO A 150 -21.24 -1.99 -16.43
C PRO A 150 -21.91 -2.69 -17.62
N LYS A 151 -23.08 -3.29 -17.41
CA LYS A 151 -23.84 -4.04 -18.45
C LYS A 151 -24.25 -3.21 -19.68
N ASN A 152 -23.92 -1.92 -19.76
CA ASN A 152 -24.39 -0.98 -20.79
C ASN A 152 -23.33 -0.02 -21.34
N GLN A 153 -22.02 -0.29 -21.19
CA GLN A 153 -20.97 0.56 -21.75
C GLN A 153 -20.12 -0.20 -22.78
N ILE A 154 -19.99 0.39 -23.97
CA ILE A 154 -19.04 -0.04 -25.01
C ILE A 154 -17.64 0.22 -24.46
N LEU A 155 -16.84 -0.82 -24.27
CA LEU A 155 -15.48 -0.72 -23.76
C LEU A 155 -14.68 0.23 -24.67
N PRO A 156 -14.10 1.34 -24.16
CA PRO A 156 -13.19 2.14 -24.97
C PRO A 156 -12.02 1.23 -25.37
N SER A 157 -11.77 1.14 -26.68
CA SER A 157 -10.61 0.42 -27.18
C SER A 157 -9.35 1.01 -26.54
N LEU A 158 -8.53 0.16 -25.93
CA LEU A 158 -7.19 0.53 -25.47
C LEU A 158 -6.49 1.31 -26.60
N PRO A 159 -5.91 2.50 -26.33
CA PRO A 159 -5.17 3.22 -27.34
C PRO A 159 -4.00 2.35 -27.75
N VAL A 160 -4.02 1.88 -29.00
CA VAL A 160 -2.86 1.22 -29.61
C VAL A 160 -1.77 2.28 -29.68
N VAL A 161 -0.86 2.25 -28.72
CA VAL A 161 0.38 3.03 -28.76
C VAL A 161 1.15 2.54 -29.97
N ARG A 162 1.02 3.27 -31.08
CA ARG A 162 1.83 3.03 -32.28
C ARG A 162 3.23 3.57 -32.01
N THR A 163 4.10 2.72 -31.49
CA THR A 163 5.53 3.00 -31.43
C THR A 163 6.05 3.07 -32.87
N ALA A 164 6.24 4.29 -33.39
CA ALA A 164 6.90 4.49 -34.66
C ALA A 164 8.39 4.15 -34.51
N ALA A 165 8.81 3.01 -35.06
CA ALA A 165 10.21 2.68 -35.22
C ALA A 165 10.84 3.69 -36.20
N ARG A 166 11.66 4.62 -35.70
CA ARG A 166 12.52 5.46 -36.55
C ARG A 166 13.68 4.60 -37.03
N SER A 167 13.60 4.13 -38.27
CA SER A 167 14.77 3.61 -38.99
C SER A 167 15.67 4.79 -39.36
N ALA A 168 16.90 4.78 -38.84
CA ALA A 168 17.96 5.70 -39.23
C ALA A 168 18.55 5.25 -40.57
N ALA A 169 18.04 5.81 -41.67
CA ALA A 169 18.70 5.71 -42.97
C ALA A 169 19.69 6.88 -43.12
N SER A 170 20.98 6.55 -43.05
CA SER A 170 22.11 7.42 -43.39
C SER A 170 22.08 7.72 -44.90
N GLY A 171 21.58 8.90 -45.25
CA GLY A 171 21.46 9.40 -46.62
C GLY A 171 22.52 10.47 -46.92
N ARG A 172 23.41 10.13 -47.84
CA ARG A 172 24.51 10.90 -48.44
C ARG A 172 24.06 12.29 -48.94
N ARG A 173 24.78 13.36 -48.54
CA ARG A 173 24.62 14.72 -49.08
C ARG A 173 25.22 14.81 -50.48
N GLU A 174 24.42 15.18 -51.47
CA GLU A 174 24.87 15.84 -52.69
C GLU A 174 24.56 17.34 -52.57
N GLN A 175 25.57 18.18 -52.79
CA GLN A 175 25.48 19.63 -52.82
C GLN A 175 25.30 20.09 -54.27
N SER A 176 24.23 20.83 -54.54
CA SER A 176 24.12 21.71 -55.71
C SER A 176 23.31 22.97 -55.36
N GLU A 177 24.07 23.99 -54.93
CA GLU A 177 24.03 25.38 -55.40
C GLU A 177 22.70 26.04 -55.82
N THR A 178 22.31 27.11 -55.12
CA THR A 178 21.78 28.35 -55.74
C THR A 178 21.76 29.56 -54.78
N ARG A 179 22.60 30.55 -55.10
CA ARG A 179 22.47 32.03 -54.99
C ARG A 179 21.60 32.69 -53.89
N GLY A 180 22.31 33.20 -52.87
CA GLY A 180 22.37 34.60 -52.39
C GLY A 180 21.15 35.54 -52.30
N ARG A 181 20.85 36.02 -51.08
CA ARG A 181 20.79 37.46 -50.71
C ARG A 181 20.77 37.66 -49.18
N LYS A 182 21.57 38.60 -48.66
CA LYS A 182 21.64 39.06 -47.24
C LYS A 182 21.10 40.51 -47.14
N PRO A 183 21.02 41.16 -45.94
CA PRO A 183 19.82 41.47 -45.14
C PRO A 183 19.59 43.01 -45.01
N PRO A 184 18.74 43.49 -44.07
CA PRO A 184 19.24 43.98 -42.75
C PRO A 184 18.32 43.57 -41.56
N VAL A 185 18.76 43.25 -40.33
CA VAL A 185 19.39 44.08 -39.24
C VAL A 185 18.46 45.25 -38.86
N SER A 186 17.99 45.54 -37.64
CA SER A 186 18.34 45.35 -36.21
C SER A 186 17.06 45.74 -35.38
N ILE A 187 16.82 45.47 -34.09
CA ILE A 187 17.42 46.07 -32.88
C ILE A 187 16.80 45.36 -31.64
N ARG A 188 17.64 45.23 -30.61
CA ARG A 188 17.46 44.66 -29.27
C ARG A 188 17.04 45.77 -28.28
N ASP A 189 16.51 45.40 -27.11
CA ASP A 189 16.69 46.00 -25.75
C ASP A 189 15.38 45.81 -24.94
N HIS A 190 15.28 45.13 -23.79
CA HIS A 190 15.99 45.13 -22.48
C HIS A 190 15.48 46.19 -21.48
N SER A 191 14.61 45.76 -20.55
CA SER A 191 14.41 46.25 -19.15
C SER A 191 13.17 45.53 -18.60
N THR A 192 13.24 44.58 -17.65
CA THR A 192 13.49 44.74 -16.20
C THR A 192 12.77 45.95 -15.62
N ASP A 193 11.68 45.73 -14.89
CA ASP A 193 11.31 46.62 -13.80
C ASP A 193 10.71 45.83 -12.63
N GLN A 194 11.23 46.13 -11.45
CA GLN A 194 11.00 45.49 -10.18
C GLN A 194 10.67 46.62 -9.20
N GLN A 195 9.47 46.61 -8.62
CA GLN A 195 9.06 47.41 -7.46
C GLN A 195 8.21 46.46 -6.60
N ASP A 196 8.72 45.86 -5.53
CA ASP A 196 9.12 46.45 -4.24
C ASP A 196 7.98 47.22 -3.57
N LEU A 197 7.23 46.51 -2.71
CA LEU A 197 6.50 47.14 -1.61
C LEU A 197 6.81 46.37 -0.33
N THR A 198 7.73 46.95 0.42
CA THR A 198 8.24 46.51 1.71
C THR A 198 7.30 46.91 2.86
N ARG A 199 7.40 46.10 3.94
CA ARG A 199 7.45 46.51 5.36
C ARG A 199 6.15 46.52 6.21
N GLY A 200 6.04 45.49 7.06
CA GLY A 200 5.39 45.54 8.38
C GLY A 200 6.06 44.53 9.31
N LYS A 201 7.24 44.86 9.87
CA LYS A 201 7.48 45.27 11.27
C LYS A 201 7.00 44.25 12.33
N ILE A 202 7.99 43.56 12.87
CA ILE A 202 8.02 42.62 14.01
C ILE A 202 8.09 43.41 15.33
N LEU A 203 7.49 42.88 16.41
CA LEU A 203 7.98 42.68 17.81
C LEU A 203 6.81 42.74 18.83
N PRO A 204 6.93 42.17 20.04
CA PRO A 204 7.60 40.90 20.39
C PRO A 204 6.80 40.01 21.36
N VAL A 205 7.40 38.85 21.58
CA VAL A 205 7.21 37.82 22.60
C VAL A 205 7.03 38.36 24.02
N MET A 206 6.11 37.74 24.76
CA MET A 206 6.11 37.57 26.21
C MET A 206 5.78 36.11 26.52
#